data_AF-A0A1F6RIQ5-F1
#
_entry.id   AF-A0A1F6RIQ5-F1
#
_cell.length_a   1.000
_cell.length_b   1.000
_cell.length_c   1.000
_cell.angle_alpha   90.00
_cell.angle_beta   90.00
_cell.angle_gamma   90.00
#
_symmetry.space_group_name_H-M   'P 1'
#
loop_
_entity.id
_entity.type
_entity.pdbx_description
1 polymer ?
#
loop_
_entity_poly.entity_id
_entity_poly.type
_entity_poly.pdbx_seq_one_letter_code
_entity_poly.pdbx_strand_id
1 'polypeptide(L)' 'MSKNKKIKYVYDKNGKEKEVIVPFRQWTSIMEDLNDLKTIELRRKEKNVPLKLIKERLRKYA' A
#
# COMPACT_ATOMS: atom_id res chain seq x y z
N MET A 1 -2.16 -10.00 -25.80
CA MET A 1 -0.82 -9.37 -25.68
C MET A 1 -0.90 -8.19 -24.73
N SER A 2 -0.53 -8.37 -23.45
CA SER A 2 -0.55 -7.25 -22.49
C SER A 2 0.71 -6.39 -22.70
N LYS A 3 0.54 -5.15 -23.18
CA LYS A 3 1.62 -4.17 -23.22
C LYS A 3 2.10 -3.96 -21.77
N ASN A 4 3.27 -4.50 -21.42
CA ASN A 4 3.97 -4.14 -20.18
C ASN A 4 4.20 -2.62 -20.20
N LYS A 5 3.30 -1.87 -19.56
CA LYS A 5 3.48 -0.43 -19.38
C LYS A 5 4.67 -0.29 -18.41
N LYS A 6 5.79 0.23 -18.92
CA LYS A 6 6.99 0.49 -18.13
C LYS A 6 6.85 1.84 -17.42
N ILE A 7 7.55 1.99 -16.30
CA ILE A 7 7.78 3.29 -15.66
C ILE A 7 8.46 4.21 -16.67
N LYS A 8 8.05 5.48 -16.70
CA LYS A 8 8.71 6.52 -17.49
C LYS A 8 9.11 7.67 -16.59
N TYR A 9 10.25 8.27 -16.89
CA TYR A 9 10.77 9.45 -16.20
C TYR A 9 10.65 10.66 -17.12
N VAL A 10 10.29 11.81 -16.55
CA VAL A 10 10.21 13.10 -17.23
C VAL A 10 11.35 13.95 -16.73
N TYR A 11 12.19 14.42 -17.66
CA TYR A 11 13.37 15.22 -17.39
C TYR A 11 13.13 16.68 -17.80
N ASP A 12 13.76 17.62 -17.10
CA ASP A 12 13.80 19.01 -17.52
C ASP A 12 14.81 19.23 -18.67
N LYS A 13 14.89 20.47 -19.16
CA LYS A 13 15.81 20.86 -20.25
C LYS A 13 17.31 20.68 -19.91
N ASN A 14 17.64 20.56 -18.63
CA ASN A 14 19.01 20.36 -18.14
C ASN A 14 19.29 18.87 -17.87
N GLY A 15 18.34 17.97 -18.16
CA GLY A 15 18.46 16.54 -17.89
C GLY A 15 18.20 16.15 -16.43
N LYS A 16 17.59 17.02 -15.63
CA LYS A 16 17.23 16.71 -14.23
C LYS A 16 15.86 16.02 -14.18
N GLU A 17 15.77 14.91 -13.45
CA GLU A 17 14.50 14.21 -13.21
C GLU A 17 13.52 15.11 -12.45
N LYS A 18 12.31 15.27 -13.00
CA LYS A 18 11.28 16.13 -12.42
C LYS A 18 10.05 15.33 -12.00
N GLU A 19 9.62 14.38 -12.81
CA GLU A 19 8.35 13.65 -12.62
C GLU A 19 8.51 12.18 -13.06
N VAL A 20 7.64 11.31 -12.53
CA VAL A 20 7.59 9.90 -12.92
C VAL A 20 6.16 9.50 -13.29
N ILE A 21 6.02 8.77 -14.39
CA ILE A 21 4.76 8.20 -14.85
C ILE A 21 4.82 6.70 -14.62
N VAL A 22 3.99 6.22 -13.70
CA VAL A 22 3.87 4.80 -13.35
C VAL A 22 2.57 4.21 -13.89
N PRO A 23 2.54 2.92 -14.24
CA PRO A 23 1.29 2.21 -14.50
C PRO A 23 0.36 2.30 -13.30
N PHE A 24 -0.95 2.47 -13.54
CA PHE A 24 -1.95 2.62 -12.47
C PHE A 24 -1.86 1.50 -11.43
N ARG A 25 -1.76 0.24 -11.86
CA ARG A 25 -1.63 -0.91 -10.94
C ARG A 25 -0.40 -0.82 -10.04
N GLN A 26 0.71 -0.29 -10.56
CA GLN A 26 1.93 -0.12 -9.77
C GLN A 26 1.78 1.01 -8.76
N TRP A 27 1.16 2.13 -9.15
CA TRP A 27 0.80 3.19 -8.21
C TRP A 27 -0.08 2.67 -7.06
N THR A 28 -1.15 1.95 -7.40
CA THR A 28 -2.06 1.37 -6.40
C THR A 28 -1.32 0.47 -5.43
N SER A 29 -0.45 -0.43 -5.92
CA SER A 29 0.35 -1.31 -5.06
C SER A 29 1.23 -0.52 -4.09
N ILE A 30 1.89 0.55 -4.55
CA ILE A 30 2.72 1.39 -3.67
C ILE A 30 1.87 2.06 -2.58
N MET A 31 0.67 2.54 -2.93
CA MET A 31 -0.24 3.15 -1.96
C MET A 31 -0.75 2.13 -0.92
N GLU A 32 -1.02 0.90 -1.35
CA GLU A 32 -1.41 -0.20 -0.44
C GLU A 32 -0.27 -0.53 0.53
N ASP A 33 0.96 -0.69 0.04
CA ASP A 33 2.13 -0.97 0.88
C ASP A 33 2.36 0.13 1.92
N LEU A 34 2.23 1.41 1.53
CA LEU A 34 2.35 2.54 2.45
C LEU A 34 1.25 2.52 3.53
N ASN A 35 0.04 2.12 3.17
CA ASN A 35 -1.05 1.99 4.13
C ASN A 35 -0.82 0.84 5.12
N ASP A 36 -0.24 -0.26 4.66
CA ASP A 36 0.13 -1.39 5.52
C ASP A 36 1.22 -0.99 6.51
N LEU A 37 2.27 -0.29 6.06
CA LEU A 37 3.32 0.24 6.94
C LEU A 37 2.75 1.19 8.00
N LYS A 38 1.85 2.10 7.59
CA LYS A 38 1.14 2.98 8.52
C LYS A 38 0.35 2.18 9.55
N THR A 39 -0.39 1.16 9.10
CA THR A 39 -1.20 0.31 9.98
C THR A 39 -0.34 -0.42 11.00
N ILE A 40 0.83 -0.94 10.59
CA ILE A 40 1.80 -1.57 11.49
C ILE A 40 2.27 -0.60 12.57
N GLU A 41 2.67 0.62 12.21
CA GLU A 41 3.16 1.60 13.18
C GLU A 41 2.06 2.02 14.17
N LEU A 42 0.84 2.28 13.67
CA LEU A 42 -0.30 2.63 14.52
C LEU A 42 -0.64 1.52 15.53
N ARG A 43 -0.44 0.26 15.13
CA ARG A 43 -0.71 -0.92 15.95
C ARG A 43 0.52 -1.46 16.67
N ARG A 44 1.66 -0.77 16.62
CA ARG A 44 2.94 -1.27 17.18
C ARG A 44 2.87 -1.64 18.65
N LYS A 45 2.01 -0.97 19.43
CA LYS A 45 1.80 -1.22 20.86
C LYS A 45 0.48 -1.95 21.18
N GLU A 46 -0.26 -2.38 20.16
CA GLU A 46 -1.50 -3.12 20.35
C GLU A 46 -1.19 -4.48 20.99
N LYS A 47 -1.95 -4.86 22.02
CA LYS A 47 -1.78 -6.16 22.67
C LYS A 47 -2.29 -7.26 21.74
N ASN A 48 -1.54 -8.35 21.64
CA ASN A 48 -2.02 -9.55 20.95
C ASN A 48 -3.32 -10.06 21.61
N VAL A 49 -4.28 -10.42 20.77
CA VAL A 49 -5.58 -10.96 21.21
C VAL A 49 -5.75 -12.37 20.68
N PRO A 50 -6.14 -13.35 21.53
CA PRO A 50 -6.41 -14.71 21.06
C PRO A 50 -7.51 -14.75 20.00
N LEU A 51 -7.31 -15.54 18.94
CA LEU A 51 -8.27 -15.70 17.85
C LEU A 51 -9.67 -16.10 18.35
N LYS A 52 -9.75 -16.96 19.38
CA LYS A 52 -11.02 -17.37 20.01
C LYS A 52 -11.83 -16.16 20.49
N LEU A 53 -11.18 -15.22 21.18
CA LEU A 53 -11.83 -14.03 21.70
C LEU A 53 -12.35 -13.13 20.58
N ILE A 54 -11.61 -12.99 19.49
CA ILE A 54 -12.05 -12.23 18.31
C ILE A 54 -13.28 -12.90 17.67
N LYS A 55 -13.29 -14.22 17.49
CA LYS A 55 -14.44 -14.96 16.95
C LYS A 55 -15.69 -14.81 17.81
N GLU A 56 -15.55 -14.86 19.13
CA GLU A 56 -16.66 -14.64 20.08
C GLU A 56 -17.21 -13.22 20.00
N ARG A 57 -16.35 -12.20 19.89
CA ARG A 57 -16.77 -10.81 19.69
C ARG A 57 -17.57 -10.63 18.40
N LEU A 58 -17.11 -11.21 17.29
CA LEU A 58 -17.77 -11.08 15.99
C LEU A 58 -19.17 -11.73 15.98
N ARG A 59 -19.34 -12.86 16.66
CA ARG A 59 -20.66 -13.51 16.81
C ARG A 59 -21.68 -12.69 17.60
N LYS A 60 -21.26 -11.71 18.41
CA LYS A 60 -22.19 -10.80 19.10
C LYS A 60 -22.81 -9.74 18.17
N TYR A 61 -22.26 -9.54 16.99
CA TYR A 61 -22.71 -8.53 16.02
C TYR A 61 -23.19 -9.15 14.69
N ALA A 62 -23.28 -10.48 14.63
CA ALA A 62 -23.88 -11.24 13.53
C ALA A 62 -25.26 -11.74 13.96
#